data_AF-A0A0Q6G3V4-F1
#
_entry.id   AF-A0A0Q6G3V4-F1
#
_cell.length_a   1.000
_cell.length_b   1.000
_cell.length_c   1.000
_cell.angle_alpha   90.00
_cell.angle_beta   90.00
_cell.angle_gamma   90.00
#
_symmetry.space_group_name_H-M   'P 1'
#
loop_
_entity.id
_entity.type
_entity.pdbx_description
1 polymer ?
#
loop_
_entity_poly.entity_id
_entity_poly.type
_entity_poly.pdbx_seq_one_letter_code
_entity_poly.pdbx_strand_id
1 'polypeptide(L)'
;MRVGLADGSRVIVDLSGDWMTEKAWSAARDFLNRPGAQALTLLRIRRPDDDAELEALARLAALRPSGFVLSACRNAADIQMLDVMLRVAEAEHGFDAGSIAIVAEIGGEPEFFLSPNSLRGMSQRLQGLLFNTQALTEATASEAFNEAAGRVAAPLLFARATAVLKAHEAGLSCHALVGDSTLSGDSLRLWQRTGHADGFAGVVVRTMAQLTELTA
;
A
#
# COMPACT_ATOMS: atom_id res chain seq x y z
N MET A 1 -10.66 5.71 -5.70
CA MET A 1 -9.65 6.04 -6.75
C MET A 1 -9.00 4.73 -7.20
N ARG A 2 -8.53 4.56 -8.45
CA ARG A 2 -7.82 3.34 -8.87
C ARG A 2 -6.33 3.64 -8.95
N VAL A 3 -5.53 2.82 -8.28
CA VAL A 3 -4.08 2.90 -8.22
C VAL A 3 -3.55 1.56 -8.76
N GLY A 4 -2.39 1.50 -9.42
CA GLY A 4 -1.90 0.26 -10.03
C GLY A 4 -0.37 0.14 -9.96
N LEU A 5 0.14 -1.09 -9.91
CA LEU A 5 1.58 -1.31 -10.14
C LEU A 5 1.93 -0.92 -11.56
N ALA A 6 3.12 -0.32 -11.76
CA ALA A 6 3.56 0.14 -13.08
C ALA A 6 3.76 -0.99 -14.10
N ASP A 7 3.92 -2.23 -13.65
CA ASP A 7 4.00 -3.43 -14.50
C ASP A 7 2.61 -3.99 -14.87
N GLY A 8 1.52 -3.38 -14.37
CA GLY A 8 0.15 -3.84 -14.56
C GLY A 8 -0.20 -5.16 -13.86
N SER A 9 0.70 -5.72 -13.05
CA SER A 9 0.53 -7.03 -12.43
C SER A 9 -0.47 -7.03 -11.27
N ARG A 10 -0.72 -5.85 -10.67
CA ARG A 10 -1.75 -5.66 -9.65
C ARG A 10 -2.45 -4.31 -9.75
N VAL A 11 -3.70 -4.30 -9.33
CA VAL A 11 -4.52 -3.10 -9.19
C VAL A 11 -4.88 -2.92 -7.72
N ILE A 12 -4.71 -1.71 -7.21
CA ILE A 12 -5.14 -1.27 -5.88
C ILE A 12 -6.40 -0.41 -6.06
N VAL A 13 -7.53 -0.90 -5.56
CA VAL A 13 -8.74 -0.08 -5.45
C VAL A 13 -8.69 0.67 -4.13
N ASP A 14 -8.55 1.99 -4.23
CA ASP A 14 -8.46 2.86 -3.07
C ASP A 14 -9.84 3.20 -2.51
N LEU A 15 -10.12 2.65 -1.33
CA LEU A 15 -11.33 2.82 -0.55
C LEU A 15 -11.05 3.57 0.77
N SER A 16 -9.79 3.91 1.10
CA SER A 16 -9.42 4.33 2.47
C SER A 16 -10.18 5.57 2.98
N GLY A 17 -10.70 6.41 2.07
CA GLY A 17 -11.50 7.58 2.42
C GLY A 17 -12.95 7.29 2.81
N ASP A 18 -13.56 6.21 2.32
CA ASP A 18 -15.00 5.93 2.45
C ASP A 18 -15.36 4.43 2.46
N TRP A 19 -14.43 3.55 2.85
CA TRP A 19 -14.54 2.08 2.76
C TRP A 19 -15.70 1.45 3.55
N MET A 20 -16.39 2.23 4.39
CA MET A 20 -17.59 1.85 5.16
C MET A 20 -18.91 2.12 4.43
N THR A 21 -18.85 2.72 3.24
CA THR A 21 -20.05 3.17 2.53
C THR A 21 -20.52 2.14 1.51
N GLU A 22 -21.83 2.09 1.27
CA GLU A 22 -22.39 1.25 0.19
C GLU A 22 -21.82 1.59 -1.18
N LYS A 23 -21.46 2.86 -1.39
CA LYS A 23 -20.78 3.31 -2.60
C LYS A 23 -19.43 2.60 -2.77
N ALA A 24 -18.61 2.55 -1.71
CA ALA A 24 -17.31 1.88 -1.72
C ALA A 24 -17.48 0.37 -1.94
N TRP A 25 -18.42 -0.27 -1.25
CA TRP A 25 -18.67 -1.70 -1.39
C TRP A 25 -19.19 -2.09 -2.77
N SER A 26 -20.12 -1.30 -3.34
CA SER A 26 -20.59 -1.53 -4.71
C SER A 26 -19.45 -1.36 -5.71
N ALA A 27 -18.62 -0.32 -5.57
CA ALA A 27 -17.49 -0.10 -6.46
C ALA A 27 -16.46 -1.24 -6.39
N ALA A 28 -16.19 -1.77 -5.19
CA ALA A 28 -15.32 -2.93 -4.99
C ALA A 28 -15.90 -4.18 -5.65
N ARG A 29 -17.18 -4.47 -5.41
CA ARG A 29 -17.90 -5.61 -6.00
C ARG A 29 -17.94 -5.53 -7.53
N ASP A 30 -18.28 -4.38 -8.09
CA ASP A 30 -18.35 -4.17 -9.55
C ASP A 30 -16.99 -4.34 -10.21
N PHE A 31 -15.90 -4.02 -9.50
CA PHE A 31 -14.55 -4.23 -10.00
C PHE A 31 -14.13 -5.70 -9.90
N LEU A 32 -14.33 -6.33 -8.75
CA LEU A 32 -13.93 -7.71 -8.48
C LEU A 32 -14.74 -8.74 -9.28
N ASN A 33 -15.99 -8.44 -9.66
CA ASN A 33 -16.83 -9.29 -10.50
C ASN A 33 -16.33 -9.40 -11.96
N ARG A 34 -15.33 -8.61 -12.36
CA ARG A 34 -14.75 -8.71 -13.70
C ARG A 34 -13.91 -10.00 -13.79
N PRO A 35 -13.96 -10.73 -14.93
CA PRO A 35 -13.18 -11.94 -15.10
C PRO A 35 -11.68 -11.73 -14.79
N GLY A 36 -11.12 -12.53 -13.89
CA GLY A 36 -9.71 -12.47 -13.49
C GLY A 36 -9.31 -11.32 -12.56
N ALA A 37 -10.22 -10.39 -12.22
CA ALA A 37 -9.88 -9.22 -11.41
C ALA A 37 -9.52 -9.59 -9.96
N GLN A 38 -10.19 -10.56 -9.35
CA GLN A 38 -9.94 -10.98 -7.97
C GLN A 38 -8.46 -11.29 -7.69
N ALA A 39 -7.83 -12.10 -8.55
CA ALA A 39 -6.43 -12.51 -8.41
C ALA A 39 -5.43 -11.35 -8.48
N LEU A 40 -5.79 -10.23 -9.12
CA LEU A 40 -4.92 -9.08 -9.34
C LEU A 40 -5.26 -7.89 -8.45
N THR A 41 -6.36 -7.94 -7.69
CA THR A 41 -6.90 -6.76 -7.01
C THR A 41 -6.62 -6.77 -5.52
N LEU A 42 -5.92 -5.73 -5.06
CA LEU A 42 -5.83 -5.37 -3.65
C LEU A 42 -6.85 -4.27 -3.35
N LEU A 43 -7.46 -4.32 -2.16
CA LEU A 43 -8.31 -3.24 -1.66
C LEU A 43 -7.55 -2.43 -0.61
N ARG A 44 -7.42 -1.12 -0.79
CA ARG A 44 -6.77 -0.25 0.19
C ARG A 44 -7.80 0.28 1.19
N ILE A 45 -7.60 -0.02 2.46
CA ILE A 45 -8.51 0.30 3.56
C ILE A 45 -7.73 0.97 4.71
N ARG A 46 -8.46 1.61 5.63
CA ARG A 46 -7.89 2.00 6.92
C ARG A 46 -7.87 0.82 7.89
N ARG A 47 -7.14 1.00 8.98
CA ARG A 47 -7.19 0.10 10.13
C ARG A 47 -8.61 0.05 10.68
N PRO A 48 -9.23 -1.14 10.86
CA PRO A 48 -10.48 -1.28 11.58
C PRO A 48 -10.26 -1.06 13.08
N ASP A 49 -11.02 -0.16 13.70
CA ASP A 49 -10.90 0.18 15.13
C ASP A 49 -12.14 -0.16 15.95
N ASP A 50 -13.28 -0.48 15.32
CA ASP A 50 -14.53 -0.88 15.99
C ASP A 50 -15.24 -2.06 15.29
N ASP A 51 -16.33 -2.54 15.92
CA ASP A 51 -17.11 -3.68 15.42
C ASP A 51 -17.77 -3.40 14.07
N ALA A 52 -18.14 -2.15 13.79
CA ALA A 52 -18.73 -1.79 12.50
C ALA A 52 -17.67 -1.88 11.39
N GLU A 53 -16.47 -1.35 11.63
CA GLU A 53 -15.34 -1.46 10.72
C GLU A 53 -14.89 -2.92 10.54
N LEU A 54 -14.99 -3.76 11.57
CA LEU A 54 -14.73 -5.20 11.44
C LEU A 54 -15.75 -5.90 10.52
N GLU A 55 -17.04 -5.58 10.65
CA GLU A 55 -18.09 -6.10 9.76
C GLU A 55 -17.86 -5.65 8.31
N ALA A 56 -17.46 -4.40 8.10
CA ALA A 56 -17.12 -3.92 6.76
C ALA A 56 -15.90 -4.64 6.17
N LEU A 57 -14.89 -4.94 6.98
CA LEU A 57 -13.75 -5.76 6.55
C LEU A 57 -14.21 -7.15 6.14
N ALA A 58 -15.05 -7.81 6.94
CA ALA A 58 -15.60 -9.13 6.62
C ALA A 58 -16.39 -9.11 5.29
N ARG A 59 -17.22 -8.08 5.09
CA ARG A 59 -17.98 -7.88 3.85
C ARG A 59 -17.07 -7.68 2.63
N LEU A 60 -15.99 -6.94 2.76
CA LEU A 60 -15.00 -6.76 1.69
C LEU A 60 -14.19 -8.04 1.44
N ALA A 61 -13.82 -8.77 2.50
CA ALA A 61 -13.10 -10.04 2.40
C ALA A 61 -13.94 -11.10 1.67
N ALA A 62 -15.26 -11.11 1.89
CA ALA A 62 -16.20 -12.00 1.20
C ALA A 62 -16.17 -11.86 -0.34
N LEU A 63 -15.73 -10.70 -0.86
CA LEU A 63 -15.57 -10.46 -2.30
C LEU A 63 -14.32 -11.14 -2.89
N ARG A 64 -13.48 -11.79 -2.07
CA ARG A 64 -12.23 -12.48 -2.41
C ARG A 64 -11.23 -11.62 -3.20
N PRO A 65 -10.84 -10.43 -2.71
CA PRO A 65 -9.68 -9.75 -3.27
C PRO A 65 -8.42 -10.59 -3.08
N SER A 66 -7.36 -10.33 -3.87
CA SER A 66 -6.06 -10.99 -3.66
C SER A 66 -5.37 -10.53 -2.39
N GLY A 67 -5.84 -9.43 -1.78
CA GLY A 67 -5.36 -8.93 -0.51
C GLY A 67 -5.86 -7.53 -0.17
N PHE A 68 -5.33 -7.01 0.93
CA PHE A 68 -5.59 -5.66 1.40
C PHE A 68 -4.30 -4.85 1.48
N VAL A 69 -4.38 -3.57 1.13
CA VAL A 69 -3.36 -2.57 1.49
C VAL A 69 -3.85 -1.89 2.78
N LEU A 70 -3.10 -2.05 3.87
CA LEU A 70 -3.38 -1.37 5.13
C LEU A 70 -2.79 0.04 5.08
N SER A 71 -3.64 1.05 4.87
CA SER A 71 -3.23 2.46 4.84
C SER A 71 -2.80 2.95 6.21
N ALA A 72 -1.82 3.87 6.26
CA ALA A 72 -1.32 4.46 7.50
C ALA A 72 -0.90 3.40 8.54
N CYS A 73 -0.23 2.33 8.07
CA CYS A 73 0.27 1.29 8.95
C CYS A 73 1.37 1.86 9.86
N ARG A 74 1.14 1.79 11.18
CA ARG A 74 2.05 2.37 12.17
C ARG A 74 3.21 1.47 12.53
N ASN A 75 2.95 0.17 12.64
CA ASN A 75 3.91 -0.80 13.16
C ASN A 75 3.47 -2.24 12.89
N ALA A 76 4.27 -3.20 13.36
CA ALA A 76 3.98 -4.63 13.25
C ALA A 76 2.67 -5.07 13.92
N ALA A 77 2.23 -4.40 14.99
CA ALA A 77 1.01 -4.76 15.69
C ALA A 77 -0.24 -4.48 14.84
N ASP A 78 -0.24 -3.40 14.06
CA ASP A 78 -1.31 -3.12 13.09
C ASP A 78 -1.44 -4.26 12.05
N ILE A 79 -0.31 -4.80 11.59
CA ILE A 79 -0.26 -5.92 10.65
C ILE A 79 -0.81 -7.21 11.28
N GLN A 80 -0.37 -7.52 12.51
CA GLN A 80 -0.84 -8.70 13.25
C GLN A 80 -2.33 -8.62 13.56
N MET A 81 -2.83 -7.43 13.90
CA MET A 81 -4.25 -7.22 14.14
C MET A 81 -5.06 -7.54 12.88
N LEU A 82 -4.65 -7.00 11.72
CA LEU A 82 -5.31 -7.31 10.46
C LEU A 82 -5.19 -8.80 10.09
N ASP A 83 -4.06 -9.46 10.36
CA ASP A 83 -3.89 -10.91 10.16
C ASP A 83 -4.94 -11.74 10.91
N VAL A 84 -5.18 -11.39 12.18
CA VAL A 84 -6.17 -12.06 13.03
C VAL A 84 -7.58 -11.82 12.49
N MET A 85 -7.92 -10.57 12.15
CA MET A 85 -9.24 -10.23 11.60
C MET A 85 -9.52 -10.98 10.29
N LEU A 86 -8.54 -11.03 9.38
CA LEU A 86 -8.66 -11.76 8.12
C LEU A 86 -8.78 -13.27 8.32
N ARG A 87 -8.12 -13.83 9.34
CA ARG A 87 -8.26 -15.26 9.68
C ARG A 87 -9.69 -15.62 10.07
N VAL A 88 -10.35 -14.75 10.85
CA VAL A 88 -11.77 -14.93 11.22
C VAL A 88 -12.64 -14.86 9.96
N ALA A 89 -12.48 -13.80 9.17
CA ALA A 89 -13.27 -13.62 7.94
C ALA A 89 -13.10 -14.79 6.95
N GLU A 90 -11.88 -15.32 6.78
CA GLU A 90 -11.66 -16.49 5.93
C GLU A 90 -12.35 -17.74 6.47
N ALA A 91 -12.27 -17.99 7.78
CA ALA A 91 -12.90 -19.15 8.39
C ALA A 91 -14.43 -19.10 8.25
N GLU A 92 -15.05 -17.93 8.44
CA GLU A 92 -16.50 -17.74 8.29
C GLU A 92 -16.99 -18.01 6.87
N HIS A 93 -16.17 -17.72 5.86
CA HIS A 93 -16.52 -17.92 4.46
C HIS A 93 -15.95 -19.22 3.85
N GLY A 94 -15.28 -20.05 4.66
CA GLY A 94 -14.67 -21.31 4.21
C GLY A 94 -13.53 -21.11 3.20
N PHE A 95 -12.74 -20.05 3.35
CA PHE A 95 -11.58 -19.77 2.51
C PHE A 95 -10.33 -20.44 3.08
N ASP A 96 -9.35 -20.69 2.21
CA ASP A 96 -8.05 -21.22 2.67
C ASP A 96 -7.38 -20.22 3.61
N ALA A 97 -6.89 -20.71 4.74
CA ALA A 97 -6.19 -19.88 5.71
C ALA A 97 -4.95 -19.25 5.07
N GLY A 98 -4.85 -17.92 5.13
CA GLY A 98 -3.72 -17.20 4.52
C GLY A 98 -3.97 -16.74 3.09
N SER A 99 -5.14 -17.03 2.49
CA SER A 99 -5.42 -16.74 1.07
C SER A 99 -5.52 -15.26 0.74
N ILE A 100 -5.93 -14.43 1.70
CA ILE A 100 -5.98 -12.97 1.55
C ILE A 100 -4.66 -12.36 2.04
N ALA A 101 -3.91 -11.74 1.12
CA ALA A 101 -2.62 -11.10 1.42
C ALA A 101 -2.76 -9.75 2.14
N ILE A 102 -1.66 -9.30 2.74
CA ILE A 102 -1.50 -7.96 3.34
C ILE A 102 -0.32 -7.25 2.68
N VAL A 103 -0.52 -5.99 2.31
CA VAL A 103 0.54 -5.02 2.00
C VAL A 103 0.43 -3.88 2.99
N ALA A 104 1.52 -3.54 3.69
CA ALA A 104 1.51 -2.43 4.64
C ALA A 104 1.89 -1.14 3.92
N GLU A 105 1.01 -0.15 3.92
CA GLU A 105 1.36 1.19 3.45
C GLU A 105 1.94 2.03 4.58
N ILE A 106 3.12 2.59 4.31
CA ILE A 106 3.93 3.35 5.26
C ILE A 106 4.18 4.75 4.72
N GLY A 107 4.52 5.69 5.59
CA GLY A 107 4.77 7.09 5.23
C GLY A 107 3.98 8.07 6.08
N GLY A 108 2.70 7.79 6.31
CA GLY A 108 1.84 8.67 7.12
C GLY A 108 2.18 8.69 8.61
N GLU A 109 2.88 7.67 9.11
CA GLU A 109 3.14 7.48 10.54
C GLU A 109 4.64 7.39 10.79
N PRO A 110 5.30 8.49 11.26
CA PRO A 110 6.75 8.53 11.46
C PRO A 110 7.27 7.45 12.40
N GLU A 111 6.46 6.99 13.35
CA GLU A 111 6.83 5.92 14.29
C GLU A 111 7.21 4.61 13.60
N PHE A 112 6.67 4.33 12.40
CA PHE A 112 7.02 3.15 11.63
C PHE A 112 8.53 3.12 11.33
N PHE A 113 9.10 4.27 10.97
CA PHE A 113 10.51 4.41 10.59
C PHE A 113 11.44 4.44 11.81
N LEU A 114 10.94 4.86 12.97
CA LEU A 114 11.72 4.96 14.21
C LEU A 114 11.67 3.68 15.05
N SER A 115 10.72 2.80 14.78
CA SER A 115 10.56 1.54 15.50
C SER A 115 11.77 0.61 15.33
N PRO A 116 12.34 0.05 16.41
CA PRO A 116 13.41 -0.94 16.32
C PRO A 116 12.87 -2.35 15.97
N ASN A 117 11.55 -2.53 15.95
CA ASN A 117 10.95 -3.85 15.76
C ASN A 117 11.02 -4.27 14.29
N SER A 118 11.46 -5.51 14.08
CA SER A 118 11.48 -6.17 12.78
C SER A 118 10.07 -6.56 12.33
N LEU A 119 9.82 -6.59 11.02
CA LEU A 119 8.58 -7.13 10.44
C LEU A 119 8.68 -8.64 10.15
N ARG A 120 9.86 -9.23 10.31
CA ARG A 120 10.11 -10.64 9.98
C ARG A 120 9.20 -11.54 10.81
N GLY A 121 8.46 -12.42 10.14
CA GLY A 121 7.60 -13.40 10.78
C GLY A 121 6.37 -12.83 11.48
N MET A 122 6.04 -11.55 11.29
CA MET A 122 4.87 -10.92 11.94
C MET A 122 3.54 -11.43 11.37
N SER A 123 3.48 -11.72 10.08
CA SER A 123 2.36 -12.42 9.44
C SER A 123 2.86 -13.12 8.18
N GLN A 124 2.36 -14.33 7.93
CA GLN A 124 2.60 -15.04 6.66
C GLN A 124 1.85 -14.39 5.48
N ARG A 125 0.85 -13.54 5.76
CA ARG A 125 0.11 -12.78 4.75
C ARG A 125 0.84 -11.54 4.28
N LEU A 126 1.81 -11.05 5.04
CA LEU A 126 2.52 -9.82 4.69
C LEU A 126 3.42 -10.08 3.47
N GLN A 127 3.05 -9.50 2.32
CA GLN A 127 3.74 -9.72 1.04
C GLN A 127 4.65 -8.56 0.63
N GLY A 128 4.52 -7.39 1.25
CA GLY A 128 5.35 -6.24 0.91
C GLY A 128 4.95 -4.96 1.62
N LEU A 129 5.76 -3.93 1.37
CA LEU A 129 5.53 -2.56 1.82
C LEU A 129 5.18 -1.65 0.64
N LEU A 130 4.30 -0.69 0.89
CA LEU A 130 3.98 0.40 -0.03
C LEU A 130 4.39 1.73 0.60
N PHE A 131 5.46 2.34 0.11
CA PHE A 131 5.96 3.62 0.62
C PHE A 131 5.21 4.80 -0.02
N ASN A 132 4.43 5.53 0.77
CA ASN A 132 3.68 6.69 0.34
C ASN A 132 4.45 7.98 0.64
N THR A 133 5.10 8.50 -0.40
CA THR A 133 5.89 9.74 -0.35
C THR A 133 5.06 10.94 0.09
N GLN A 134 3.83 11.08 -0.43
CA GLN A 134 2.96 12.21 -0.14
C GLN A 134 2.51 12.20 1.33
N ALA A 135 2.11 11.04 1.84
CA ALA A 135 1.71 10.91 3.24
C ALA A 135 2.86 11.29 4.19
N LEU A 136 4.11 10.99 3.83
CA LEU A 136 5.26 11.38 4.62
C LEU A 136 5.51 12.89 4.62
N THR A 137 5.45 13.53 3.45
CA THR A 137 5.61 14.99 3.36
C THR A 137 4.53 15.72 4.14
N GLU A 138 3.29 15.21 4.11
CA GLU A 138 2.17 15.72 4.90
C GLU A 138 2.41 15.52 6.41
N ALA A 139 2.77 14.31 6.84
CA ALA A 139 3.00 13.98 8.26
C ALA A 139 4.17 14.76 8.90
N THR A 140 5.15 15.15 8.09
CA THR A 140 6.35 15.88 8.57
C THR A 140 6.30 17.38 8.30
N ALA A 141 5.22 17.87 7.67
CA ALA A 141 5.11 19.24 7.15
C ALA A 141 6.37 19.68 6.37
N SER A 142 6.93 18.75 5.58
CA SER A 142 8.15 18.98 4.79
C SER A 142 7.86 18.90 3.29
N GLU A 143 8.69 19.57 2.50
CA GLU A 143 8.64 19.47 1.03
C GLU A 143 9.29 18.16 0.55
N ALA A 144 8.93 17.67 -0.64
CA ALA A 144 9.61 16.50 -1.21
C ALA A 144 11.06 16.83 -1.64
N PHE A 145 11.28 18.05 -2.15
CA PHE A 145 12.58 18.54 -2.58
C PHE A 145 12.90 19.84 -1.83
N ASN A 146 14.08 19.91 -1.24
CA ASN A 146 14.57 21.10 -0.56
C ASN A 146 15.45 21.90 -1.53
N GLU A 147 14.89 22.99 -2.07
CA GLU A 147 15.56 23.85 -3.05
C GLU A 147 16.87 24.44 -2.52
N ALA A 148 16.87 24.92 -1.27
CA ALA A 148 18.05 25.54 -0.67
C ALA A 148 19.22 24.55 -0.51
N ALA A 149 18.91 23.27 -0.28
CA ALA A 149 19.89 22.19 -0.16
C ALA A 149 20.17 21.46 -1.49
N GLY A 150 19.42 21.76 -2.55
CA GLY A 150 19.54 21.12 -3.87
C GLY A 150 19.35 19.60 -3.84
N ARG A 151 18.50 19.07 -2.94
CA ARG A 151 18.32 17.62 -2.75
C ARG A 151 16.93 17.26 -2.23
N VAL A 152 16.61 15.98 -2.27
CA VAL A 152 15.46 15.41 -1.55
C VAL A 152 15.51 15.82 -0.07
N ALA A 153 14.37 16.24 0.47
CA ALA A 153 14.29 16.70 1.85
C ALA A 153 14.71 15.59 2.84
N ALA A 154 15.32 15.99 3.95
CA ALA A 154 15.93 15.04 4.89
C ALA A 154 14.96 13.97 5.44
N PRO A 155 13.71 14.29 5.84
CA PRO A 155 12.77 13.28 6.29
C PRO A 155 12.44 12.25 5.20
N LEU A 156 12.23 12.71 3.97
CA LEU A 156 11.96 11.84 2.83
C LEU A 156 13.16 10.94 2.50
N LEU A 157 14.38 11.49 2.51
CA LEU A 157 15.59 10.70 2.27
C LEU A 157 15.78 9.61 3.34
N PHE A 158 15.61 9.97 4.62
CA PHE A 158 15.70 9.02 5.73
C PHE A 158 14.64 7.92 5.64
N ALA A 159 13.39 8.29 5.41
CA ALA A 159 12.28 7.35 5.38
C ALA A 159 12.36 6.39 4.18
N ARG A 160 12.83 6.86 3.02
CA ARG A 160 13.07 5.99 1.84
C ARG A 160 14.10 4.91 2.15
N ALA A 161 15.25 5.30 2.70
CA ALA A 161 16.30 4.36 3.08
C ALA A 161 15.78 3.35 4.11
N THR A 162 15.10 3.84 5.15
CA THR A 162 14.54 2.99 6.21
C THR A 162 13.46 2.03 5.69
N ALA A 163 12.61 2.46 4.76
CA ALA A 163 11.57 1.63 4.14
C ALA A 163 12.18 0.42 3.43
N VAL A 164 13.19 0.65 2.59
CA VAL A 164 13.89 -0.40 1.84
C VAL A 164 14.62 -1.33 2.81
N LEU A 165 15.37 -0.79 3.78
CA LEU A 165 16.09 -1.60 4.76
C LEU A 165 15.16 -2.49 5.59
N LYS A 166 14.05 -1.96 6.11
CA LYS A 166 13.05 -2.74 6.86
C LYS A 166 12.39 -3.83 6.01
N ALA A 167 12.09 -3.54 4.74
CA ALA A 167 11.55 -4.54 3.84
C ALA A 167 12.55 -5.69 3.62
N HIS A 168 13.80 -5.37 3.28
CA HIS A 168 14.83 -6.39 3.06
C HIS A 168 15.17 -7.19 4.32
N GLU A 169 15.22 -6.55 5.49
CA GLU A 169 15.40 -7.23 6.78
C GLU A 169 14.30 -8.28 6.99
N ALA A 170 13.07 -7.98 6.60
CA ALA A 170 11.93 -8.89 6.71
C ALA A 170 11.81 -9.90 5.54
N GLY A 171 12.66 -9.81 4.51
CA GLY A 171 12.55 -10.63 3.30
C GLY A 171 11.39 -10.22 2.39
N LEU A 172 10.99 -8.95 2.45
CA LEU A 172 9.86 -8.38 1.72
C LEU A 172 10.33 -7.45 0.60
N SER A 173 9.45 -7.20 -0.36
CA SER A 173 9.61 -6.13 -1.35
C SER A 173 9.05 -4.81 -0.85
N CYS A 174 9.65 -3.69 -1.28
CA CYS A 174 9.12 -2.35 -1.03
C CYS A 174 8.83 -1.66 -2.36
N HIS A 175 7.61 -1.14 -2.53
CA HIS A 175 7.20 -0.40 -3.71
C HIS A 175 6.95 1.07 -3.36
N ALA A 176 7.32 2.00 -4.24
CA ALA A 176 7.10 3.42 -4.02
C ALA A 176 5.79 3.89 -4.69
N LEU A 177 4.85 4.40 -3.89
CA LEU A 177 3.67 5.09 -4.42
C LEU A 177 4.06 6.50 -4.88
N VAL A 178 3.77 6.80 -6.14
CA VAL A 178 3.98 8.12 -6.73
C VAL A 178 3.02 9.12 -6.06
N GLY A 179 3.61 10.14 -5.43
CA GLY A 179 2.90 11.10 -4.58
C GLY A 179 2.14 12.20 -5.32
N ASP A 180 2.40 12.41 -6.61
CA ASP A 180 1.77 13.46 -7.41
C ASP A 180 1.12 12.84 -8.65
N SER A 181 -0.15 13.16 -8.92
CA SER A 181 -0.85 12.72 -10.13
C SER A 181 -0.41 13.48 -11.39
N THR A 182 0.29 14.61 -11.22
CA THR A 182 0.82 15.45 -12.30
C THR A 182 2.24 15.06 -12.76
N LEU A 183 2.95 14.26 -11.97
CA LEU A 183 4.22 13.64 -12.38
C LEU A 183 4.00 12.85 -13.67
N SER A 184 4.74 13.23 -14.72
CA SER A 184 4.62 12.70 -16.08
C SER A 184 5.97 12.72 -16.80
N GLY A 185 6.05 11.97 -17.90
CA GLY A 185 7.17 11.94 -18.82
C GLY A 185 8.50 11.62 -18.15
N ASP A 186 9.52 12.46 -18.42
CA ASP A 186 10.88 12.25 -17.92
C ASP A 186 10.99 12.30 -16.40
N SER A 187 10.17 13.12 -15.73
CA SER A 187 10.16 13.22 -14.27
C SER A 187 9.65 11.92 -13.63
N LEU A 188 8.63 11.29 -14.20
CA LEU A 188 8.10 10.01 -13.74
C LEU A 188 9.11 8.87 -13.96
N ARG A 189 9.77 8.83 -15.13
CA ARG A 189 10.82 7.84 -15.42
C ARG A 189 12.05 8.03 -14.56
N LEU A 190 12.44 9.29 -14.29
CA LEU A 190 13.51 9.60 -13.36
C LEU A 190 13.17 9.10 -11.95
N TRP A 191 11.93 9.35 -11.48
CA TRP A 191 11.46 8.85 -10.20
C TRP A 191 11.55 7.31 -10.09
N GLN A 192 11.14 6.60 -11.15
CA GLN A 192 11.26 5.14 -11.22
C GLN A 192 12.72 4.68 -11.14
N ARG A 193 13.63 5.29 -11.92
CA ARG A 193 15.06 4.94 -11.92
C ARG A 193 15.71 5.21 -10.57
N THR A 194 15.43 6.37 -9.97
CA THR A 194 15.94 6.71 -8.63
C THR A 194 15.39 5.74 -7.58
N GLY A 195 14.10 5.38 -7.65
CA GLY A 195 13.50 4.35 -6.81
C GLY A 195 14.21 3.01 -6.92
N HIS A 196 14.46 2.53 -8.14
CA HIS A 196 15.19 1.30 -8.37
C HIS A 196 16.63 1.37 -7.81
N ALA A 197 17.32 2.50 -8.02
CA ALA A 197 18.67 2.71 -7.48
C ALA A 197 18.71 2.72 -5.94
N ASP A 198 17.65 3.24 -5.29
CA ASP A 198 17.48 3.23 -3.83
C ASP A 198 17.08 1.84 -3.27
N GLY A 199 16.76 0.86 -4.13
CA GLY A 199 16.39 -0.50 -3.75
C GLY A 199 14.87 -0.77 -3.68
N PHE A 200 14.03 0.13 -4.19
CA PHE A 200 12.61 -0.19 -4.36
C PHE A 200 12.41 -1.21 -5.49
N ALA A 201 11.52 -2.17 -5.27
CA ALA A 201 11.17 -3.22 -6.23
C ALA A 201 10.38 -2.67 -7.44
N GLY A 202 9.72 -1.53 -7.27
CA GLY A 202 8.96 -0.89 -8.34
C GLY A 202 8.21 0.34 -7.86
N VAL A 203 7.42 0.92 -8.77
CA VAL A 203 6.58 2.08 -8.50
C VAL A 203 5.10 1.74 -8.69
N VAL A 204 4.28 2.43 -7.91
CA VAL A 204 2.82 2.35 -7.95
C VAL A 204 2.30 3.70 -8.39
N VAL A 205 1.45 3.72 -9.41
CA VAL A 205 0.93 4.93 -10.05
C VAL A 205 -0.55 5.10 -9.80
N ARG A 206 -1.04 6.35 -9.87
CA ARG A 206 -2.43 6.69 -9.53
C ARG A 206 -3.31 6.94 -10.75
N THR A 207 -2.72 7.06 -11.94
CA THR A 207 -3.45 7.36 -13.16
C THR A 207 -3.08 6.40 -14.29
N MET A 208 -4.03 6.20 -15.21
CA MET A 208 -3.78 5.41 -16.42
C MET A 208 -2.74 6.06 -17.34
N ALA A 209 -2.65 7.40 -17.33
CA ALA A 209 -1.63 8.13 -18.08
C ALA A 209 -0.22 7.73 -17.59
N GLN A 210 0.01 7.77 -16.27
CA GLN A 210 1.27 7.34 -15.66
C GLN A 210 1.59 5.87 -15.96
N LEU A 211 0.59 4.99 -15.91
CA LEU A 211 0.78 3.57 -16.26
C LEU A 211 1.19 3.39 -17.72
N THR A 212 0.53 4.10 -18.63
CA THR A 212 0.83 4.03 -20.07
C THR A 212 2.23 4.55 -20.36
N GLU A 213 2.63 5.64 -19.69
CA GLU A 213 3.99 6.20 -19.83
C GLU A 213 5.08 5.27 -19.32
N LEU A 214 4.85 4.51 -18.23
CA LEU A 214 5.85 3.59 -17.70
C LEU A 214 5.94 2.26 -18.46
N THR A 215 4.89 1.90 -19.21
CA THR A 215 4.83 0.67 -20.02
C THR A 215 5.19 0.89 -21.49
N ALA A 216 5.28 2.14 -21.94
CA ALA A 216 5.80 2.54 -23.25
C ALA A 216 7.32 2.64 -23.27
#